data_AF-A0A645BRG3-F1
#
_entry.id   AF-A0A645BRG3-F1
#
_cell.length_a   1.000
_cell.length_b   1.000
_cell.length_c   1.000
_cell.angle_alpha   90.00
_cell.angle_beta   90.00
_cell.angle_gamma   90.00
#
_symmetry.space_group_name_H-M   'P 1'
#
loop_
_entity.id
_entity.type
_entity.pdbx_description
1 polymer ?
#
loop_
_entity_poly.entity_id
_entity_poly.type
_entity_poly.pdbx_seq_one_letter_code
_entity_poly.pdbx_strand_id
1 'polypeptide(L)'
;MTQSGLPYIVVKMFYNKIIYLYETFIHNYLSYFSSQFLITQGAGETTYGMIPGYGVLGLIPGVGFFLSLIFLIQSKGDKNKRNLYFLLTAILIPPLIAAIAKGQYSANRVSLMMPFIQIFSAFGLVWFVSKINLKFQFITKLVILFIYIFTTAIFLQRYYFQGNQILAQGMLYGHQQANEFIKNQQIDHIIYSRKLSEPQAYVNFFNQINPQVVQSESVNWLKYQKEGLSFLDQLGEYNLDKFIFREINIVSDSQLPNALIIGRPEEFRDTKPDFIIYYPSKSKVDASIYIYKTKK
;
A
#
# COMPACT_ATOMS: atom_id res chain seq x y z
N MET A 1 -18.35 12.61 -39.61
CA MET A 1 -18.43 13.23 -38.27
C MET A 1 -18.19 12.16 -37.22
N THR A 2 -17.58 12.50 -36.09
CA THR A 2 -17.39 11.56 -34.98
C THR A 2 -18.69 11.41 -34.18
N GLN A 3 -18.81 10.40 -33.30
CA GLN A 3 -20.00 10.21 -32.45
C GLN A 3 -20.31 11.43 -31.56
N SER A 4 -19.31 12.27 -31.29
CA SER A 4 -19.43 13.53 -30.55
C SER A 4 -19.83 14.75 -31.40
N GLY A 5 -20.13 14.57 -32.70
CA GLY A 5 -20.50 15.66 -33.61
C GLY A 5 -19.36 16.59 -34.01
N LEU A 6 -18.14 16.39 -33.48
CA LEU A 6 -16.98 17.23 -33.75
C LEU A 6 -16.27 16.85 -35.07
N PRO A 7 -15.66 17.83 -35.78
CA PRO A 7 -14.80 17.57 -36.92
C PRO A 7 -13.64 16.64 -36.56
N TYR A 8 -13.27 15.74 -37.47
CA TYR A 8 -12.24 14.72 -37.23
C TYR A 8 -10.88 15.32 -36.81
N ILE A 9 -10.50 16.46 -37.40
CA ILE A 9 -9.26 17.17 -37.08
C ILE A 9 -9.26 17.66 -35.62
N VAL A 10 -10.40 18.19 -35.15
CA VAL A 10 -10.57 18.64 -33.76
C VAL A 10 -10.45 17.44 -32.82
N VAL A 11 -11.11 16.32 -33.14
CA VAL A 11 -11.02 15.11 -32.32
C VAL A 11 -9.60 14.59 -32.25
N LYS A 12 -8.87 14.53 -33.37
CA LYS A 12 -7.46 14.09 -33.37
C LYS A 12 -6.54 15.05 -32.61
N MET A 13 -6.85 16.35 -32.62
CA MET A 13 -6.09 17.35 -31.89
C MET A 13 -6.27 17.22 -30.38
N PHE A 14 -7.48 16.97 -29.88
CA PHE A 14 -7.77 16.92 -28.43
C PHE A 14 -7.77 15.51 -27.83
N TYR A 15 -8.09 14.48 -28.61
CA TYR A 15 -8.17 13.09 -28.15
C TYR A 15 -7.06 12.27 -28.81
N ASN A 16 -5.84 12.45 -28.29
CA ASN A 16 -4.69 11.66 -28.69
C ASN A 16 -3.90 11.19 -27.47
N LYS A 17 -2.99 10.24 -27.70
CA LYS A 17 -2.18 9.61 -26.65
C LYS A 17 -1.35 10.62 -25.85
N ILE A 18 -0.83 11.67 -26.49
CA ILE A 18 0.02 12.67 -25.81
C ILE A 18 -0.81 13.47 -24.81
N ILE A 19 -1.99 13.93 -25.22
CA ILE A 19 -2.90 14.66 -24.33
C ILE A 19 -3.36 13.76 -23.19
N TYR A 20 -3.76 12.52 -23.48
CA TYR A 20 -4.14 11.57 -22.43
C TYR A 20 -3.02 11.36 -21.40
N LEU A 21 -1.76 11.19 -21.85
CA LEU A 21 -0.62 11.04 -20.95
C LEU A 21 -0.39 12.30 -20.11
N TYR A 22 -0.49 13.48 -20.72
CA TYR A 22 -0.31 14.76 -20.03
C TYR A 22 -1.42 15.01 -18.99
N GLU A 23 -2.68 14.80 -19.36
CA GLU A 23 -3.83 14.91 -18.45
C GLU A 23 -3.72 13.91 -17.31
N THR A 24 -3.38 12.66 -17.60
CA THR A 24 -3.19 11.61 -16.59
C THR A 24 -2.06 11.97 -15.63
N PHE A 25 -0.93 12.46 -16.15
CA PHE A 25 0.21 12.87 -15.35
C PHE A 25 -0.14 14.05 -14.44
N ILE A 26 -0.76 15.12 -14.98
CA ILE A 26 -1.17 16.28 -14.17
C ILE A 26 -2.15 15.86 -13.09
N HIS A 27 -3.16 15.07 -13.47
CA HIS A 27 -4.16 14.60 -12.52
C HIS A 27 -3.52 13.79 -11.40
N ASN A 28 -2.64 12.83 -11.74
CA ASN A 28 -1.94 12.01 -10.76
C ASN A 28 -1.00 12.84 -9.88
N TYR A 29 -0.31 13.84 -10.45
CA TYR A 29 0.60 14.71 -9.70
C TYR A 29 -0.16 15.61 -8.72
N LEU A 30 -1.20 16.30 -9.18
CA LEU A 30 -1.98 17.21 -8.34
C LEU A 30 -2.81 16.48 -7.28
N SER A 31 -3.19 15.23 -7.53
CA SER A 31 -3.98 14.45 -6.57
C SER A 31 -3.23 14.20 -5.25
N TYR A 32 -1.90 14.10 -5.27
CA TYR A 32 -1.06 14.00 -4.07
C TYR A 32 -1.04 15.27 -3.21
N PHE A 33 -1.44 16.42 -3.75
CA PHE A 33 -1.55 17.68 -3.00
C PHE A 33 -2.99 18.05 -2.64
N SER A 34 -3.96 17.20 -3.02
CA SER A 34 -5.35 17.42 -2.68
C SER A 34 -5.58 17.34 -1.17
N SER A 35 -6.56 18.09 -0.66
CA SER A 35 -7.02 17.95 0.73
C SER A 35 -7.52 16.53 1.00
N GLN A 36 -8.06 15.86 -0.02
CA GLN A 36 -8.46 14.47 0.06
C GLN A 36 -7.27 13.57 0.40
N PHE A 37 -6.14 13.70 -0.28
CA PHE A 37 -4.96 12.88 0.00
C PHE A 37 -4.26 13.28 1.31
N LEU A 38 -4.03 14.59 1.52
CA LEU A 38 -3.25 15.06 2.68
C LEU A 38 -4.03 14.98 4.01
N ILE A 39 -5.33 15.27 4.01
CA ILE A 39 -6.10 15.50 5.24
C ILE A 39 -7.10 14.39 5.53
N THR A 40 -7.87 13.91 4.55
CA THR A 40 -9.06 13.08 4.83
C THR A 40 -8.94 11.61 4.45
N GLN A 41 -8.60 11.26 3.22
CA GLN A 41 -8.69 9.88 2.69
C GLN A 41 -7.33 9.17 2.59
N GLY A 42 -6.26 9.89 2.27
CA GLY A 42 -4.91 9.31 2.18
C GLY A 42 -4.72 8.34 1.02
N ALA A 43 -4.02 7.24 1.30
CA ALA A 43 -3.67 6.23 0.30
C ALA A 43 -4.92 5.53 -0.26
N GLY A 44 -4.89 5.19 -1.55
CA GLY A 44 -5.96 4.43 -2.20
C GLY A 44 -5.89 2.92 -2.01
N GLU A 45 -4.90 2.42 -1.26
CA GLU A 45 -4.59 1.00 -1.11
C GLU A 45 -4.33 0.64 0.36
N THR A 46 -4.67 -0.60 0.75
CA THR A 46 -4.44 -1.12 2.12
C THR A 46 -3.18 -1.98 2.24
N THR A 47 -2.49 -2.25 1.12
CA THR A 47 -1.36 -3.19 1.02
C THR A 47 -0.15 -2.83 1.89
N TYR A 48 0.03 -1.56 2.23
CA TYR A 48 1.14 -1.07 3.06
C TYR A 48 0.70 -0.63 4.46
N GLY A 49 -0.39 -1.21 4.98
CA GLY A 49 -0.91 -0.89 6.31
C GLY A 49 -1.53 0.51 6.43
N MET A 50 -1.93 1.09 5.30
CA MET A 50 -2.57 2.40 5.25
C MET A 50 -4.07 2.26 5.53
N ILE A 51 -4.55 2.90 6.61
CA ILE A 51 -5.96 2.81 7.00
C ILE A 51 -6.79 3.75 6.14
N PRO A 52 -7.81 3.25 5.41
CA PRO A 52 -8.68 4.08 4.60
C PRO A 52 -9.44 5.12 5.44
N GLY A 53 -9.60 6.32 4.89
CA GLY A 53 -10.30 7.42 5.56
C GLY A 53 -9.43 8.20 6.54
N TYR A 54 -8.11 8.14 6.41
CA TYR A 54 -7.17 9.05 7.07
C TYR A 54 -6.20 9.64 6.05
N GLY A 55 -6.08 10.97 6.01
CA GLY A 55 -5.07 11.64 5.19
C GLY A 55 -3.65 11.29 5.64
N VAL A 56 -2.70 11.34 4.70
CA VAL A 56 -1.29 11.01 4.99
C VAL A 56 -0.63 11.96 6.00
N LEU A 57 -1.20 13.15 6.17
CA LEU A 57 -0.68 14.20 7.04
C LEU A 57 -1.61 14.48 8.23
N GLY A 58 -2.92 14.39 8.02
CA GLY A 58 -3.95 14.69 9.02
C GLY A 58 -4.30 16.17 9.11
N LEU A 59 -5.30 16.50 9.94
CA LEU A 59 -5.92 17.83 9.96
C LEU A 59 -4.97 18.96 10.40
N ILE A 60 -4.38 18.85 11.59
CA ILE A 60 -3.54 19.93 12.14
C ILE A 60 -2.27 20.16 11.30
N PRO A 61 -1.48 19.12 10.99
CA PRO A 61 -0.38 19.26 10.03
C PRO A 61 -0.82 19.74 8.65
N GLY A 62 -1.99 19.34 8.15
CA GLY A 62 -2.59 19.82 6.91
C GLY A 62 -2.85 21.32 6.91
N VAL A 63 -3.45 21.83 7.97
CA VAL A 63 -3.63 23.28 8.18
C VAL A 63 -2.28 23.98 8.21
N GLY A 64 -1.29 23.41 8.93
CA GLY A 64 0.08 23.91 8.96
C GLY A 64 0.72 24.02 7.57
N PHE A 65 0.51 23.01 6.71
CA PHE A 65 1.02 23.00 5.33
C PHE A 65 0.49 24.19 4.53
N PHE A 66 -0.83 24.41 4.56
CA PHE A 66 -1.44 25.55 3.87
C PHE A 66 -1.01 26.90 4.44
N LEU A 67 -0.85 27.01 5.77
CA LEU A 67 -0.32 28.22 6.41
C LEU A 67 1.10 28.56 5.96
N SER A 68 1.95 27.55 5.75
CA SER A 68 3.30 27.76 5.20
C SER A 68 3.28 28.22 3.73
N LEU A 69 2.33 27.74 2.93
CA LEU A 69 2.12 28.28 1.57
C LEU A 69 1.67 29.75 1.62
N ILE A 70 0.76 30.10 2.52
CA ILE A 70 0.32 31.49 2.72
C ILE A 70 1.50 32.38 3.13
N PHE A 71 2.35 31.91 4.06
CA PHE A 71 3.56 32.62 4.47
C PHE A 71 4.49 32.91 3.29
N LEU A 72 4.73 31.93 2.41
CA LEU A 72 5.57 32.11 1.22
C LEU A 72 5.04 33.21 0.28
N ILE A 73 3.73 33.44 0.26
CA ILE A 73 3.11 34.49 -0.57
C ILE A 73 3.20 35.85 0.14
N GLN A 74 2.88 35.91 1.43
CA GLN A 74 2.69 37.18 2.17
C GLN A 74 4.00 37.81 2.69
N SER A 75 4.99 37.01 3.08
CA SER A 75 6.19 37.50 3.76
C SER A 75 7.29 37.84 2.75
N LYS A 76 7.26 39.04 2.18
CA LYS A 76 8.32 39.51 1.24
C LYS A 76 9.64 39.76 2.01
N GLY A 77 10.76 39.27 1.46
CA GLY A 77 12.10 39.52 2.02
C GLY A 77 12.48 38.72 3.28
N ASP A 78 11.63 37.79 3.74
CA ASP A 78 11.94 37.00 4.93
C ASP A 78 13.05 35.96 4.67
N LYS A 79 14.04 35.92 5.57
CA LYS A 79 15.21 35.01 5.48
C LYS A 79 14.83 33.52 5.46
N ASN A 80 13.70 33.15 6.05
CA ASN A 80 13.24 31.76 6.13
C ASN A 80 12.67 31.24 4.80
N LYS A 81 12.31 32.12 3.86
CA LYS A 81 11.73 31.69 2.57
C LYS A 81 12.65 30.75 1.80
N ARG A 82 13.97 31.00 1.81
CA ARG A 82 14.93 30.14 1.12
C ARG A 82 14.84 28.70 1.61
N ASN A 83 14.77 28.51 2.93
CA ASN A 83 14.66 27.19 3.54
C ASN A 83 13.30 26.55 3.26
N LEU A 84 12.22 27.34 3.29
CA LEU A 84 10.88 26.85 2.96
C LEU A 84 10.74 26.47 1.48
N TYR A 85 11.37 27.20 0.56
CA TYR A 85 11.42 26.81 -0.85
C TYR A 85 12.20 25.52 -1.04
N PHE A 86 13.32 25.33 -0.33
CA PHE A 86 14.04 24.07 -0.34
C PHE A 86 13.16 22.90 0.15
N LEU A 87 12.48 23.07 1.29
CA LEU A 87 11.52 22.08 1.79
C LEU A 87 10.39 21.82 0.79
N LEU A 88 9.82 22.87 0.20
CA LEU A 88 8.78 22.75 -0.80
C LEU A 88 9.28 21.96 -2.03
N THR A 89 10.47 22.25 -2.54
CA THR A 89 11.07 21.46 -3.62
C THR A 89 11.25 19.99 -3.23
N ALA A 90 11.71 19.71 -2.02
CA ALA A 90 11.83 18.34 -1.52
C ALA A 90 10.46 17.63 -1.38
N ILE A 91 9.39 18.38 -1.13
CA ILE A 91 8.00 17.87 -1.10
C ILE A 91 7.45 17.63 -2.52
N LEU A 92 7.82 18.45 -3.49
CA LEU A 92 7.30 18.36 -4.88
C LEU A 92 7.94 17.21 -5.68
N ILE A 93 9.17 16.81 -5.37
CA ILE A 93 9.91 15.77 -6.12
C ILE A 93 9.27 14.37 -5.98
N PRO A 94 8.89 13.85 -4.80
CA PRO A 94 8.34 12.50 -4.70
C PRO A 94 7.03 12.30 -5.48
N PRO A 95 6.04 13.21 -5.42
CA PRO A 95 4.84 13.13 -6.26
C PRO A 95 5.15 13.20 -7.76
N LEU A 96 6.20 13.91 -8.19
CA LEU A 96 6.64 13.95 -9.58
C LEU A 96 7.03 12.55 -10.09
N ILE A 97 7.81 11.82 -9.28
CA ILE A 97 8.21 10.44 -9.60
C ILE A 97 6.99 9.51 -9.53
N ALA A 98 6.15 9.67 -8.51
CA ALA A 98 4.97 8.83 -8.30
C ALA A 98 3.90 8.99 -9.40
N ALA A 99 3.76 10.17 -10.00
CA ALA A 99 2.78 10.46 -11.05
C ALA A 99 3.07 9.78 -12.39
N ILE A 100 4.33 9.40 -12.64
CA ILE A 100 4.75 8.66 -13.85
C ILE A 100 4.42 7.17 -13.72
N ALA A 101 4.42 6.65 -12.49
CA ALA A 101 4.19 5.24 -12.23
C ALA A 101 2.70 4.88 -12.28
N LYS A 102 2.38 3.62 -12.60
CA LYS A 102 0.99 3.13 -12.70
C LYS A 102 0.31 3.11 -11.33
N GLY A 103 -0.95 3.53 -11.27
CA GLY A 103 -1.76 3.59 -10.04
C GLY A 103 -1.89 5.00 -9.47
N GLN A 104 -2.98 5.24 -8.73
CA GLN A 104 -3.28 6.54 -8.11
C GLN A 104 -3.16 6.45 -6.59
N TYR A 105 -2.80 7.56 -5.94
CA TYR A 105 -2.75 7.67 -4.48
C TYR A 105 -1.87 6.64 -3.77
N SER A 106 -0.75 6.26 -4.40
CA SER A 106 0.18 5.27 -3.86
C SER A 106 1.10 5.94 -2.82
N ALA A 107 0.72 5.85 -1.55
CA ALA A 107 1.37 6.61 -0.47
C ALA A 107 2.81 6.16 -0.19
N ASN A 108 3.13 4.89 -0.42
CA ASN A 108 4.49 4.36 -0.30
C ASN A 108 5.48 5.09 -1.24
N ARG A 109 5.05 5.46 -2.47
CA ARG A 109 5.89 6.16 -3.47
C ARG A 109 6.21 7.61 -3.11
N VAL A 110 5.39 8.21 -2.25
CA VAL A 110 5.57 9.59 -1.79
C VAL A 110 6.06 9.67 -0.34
N SER A 111 6.39 8.53 0.28
CA SER A 111 6.88 8.45 1.67
C SER A 111 8.11 9.34 1.93
N LEU A 112 8.97 9.54 0.92
CA LEU A 112 10.12 10.44 1.00
C LEU A 112 9.76 11.90 1.29
N MET A 113 8.53 12.34 0.99
CA MET A 113 8.11 13.72 1.30
C MET A 113 7.83 13.93 2.79
N MET A 114 7.57 12.85 3.55
CA MET A 114 7.08 12.89 4.94
C MET A 114 7.91 13.75 5.90
N PRO A 115 9.25 13.58 6.01
CA PRO A 115 10.02 14.42 6.93
C PRO A 115 9.96 15.91 6.56
N PHE A 116 9.98 16.23 5.26
CA PHE A 116 9.99 17.62 4.78
C PHE A 116 8.63 18.29 4.97
N ILE A 117 7.54 17.60 4.64
CA ILE A 117 6.18 18.14 4.80
C ILE A 117 5.85 18.37 6.27
N GLN A 118 6.34 17.56 7.21
CA GLN A 118 6.13 17.79 8.63
C GLN A 118 6.83 19.05 9.14
N ILE A 119 8.11 19.26 8.76
CA ILE A 119 8.85 20.48 9.12
C ILE A 119 8.17 21.70 8.49
N PHE A 120 7.80 21.59 7.21
CA PHE A 120 7.09 22.64 6.49
C PHE A 120 5.75 22.98 7.16
N SER A 121 4.97 21.99 7.57
CA SER A 121 3.70 22.18 8.29
C SER A 121 3.88 22.82 9.67
N ALA A 122 4.89 22.38 10.43
CA ALA A 122 5.18 22.92 11.75
C ALA A 122 5.54 24.41 11.68
N PHE A 123 6.30 24.83 10.67
CA PHE A 123 6.61 26.25 10.45
C PHE A 123 5.34 27.10 10.33
N GLY A 124 4.36 26.66 9.53
CA GLY A 124 3.13 27.41 9.27
C GLY A 124 2.28 27.57 10.52
N LEU A 125 2.22 26.53 11.36
CA LEU A 125 1.55 26.59 12.67
C LEU A 125 2.23 27.59 13.61
N VAL A 126 3.56 27.54 13.71
CA VAL A 126 4.33 28.48 14.55
C VAL A 126 4.15 29.92 14.07
N TRP A 127 4.24 30.14 12.77
CA TRP A 127 4.01 31.44 12.15
C TRP A 127 2.59 31.95 12.45
N PHE A 128 1.56 31.12 12.29
CA PHE A 128 0.18 31.49 12.60
C PHE A 128 0.02 31.90 14.06
N VAL A 129 0.54 31.11 15.00
CA VAL A 129 0.49 31.44 16.44
C VAL A 129 1.20 32.75 16.73
N SER A 130 2.31 33.07 16.04
CA SER A 130 3.02 34.34 16.21
C SER A 130 2.21 35.58 15.80
N LYS A 131 1.19 35.41 14.95
CA LYS A 131 0.27 36.48 14.53
C LYS A 131 -0.89 36.69 15.52
N ILE A 132 -1.12 35.74 16.42
CA ILE A 132 -2.13 35.87 17.47
C ILE A 132 -1.62 36.78 18.58
N ASN A 133 -2.51 37.59 19.16
CA ASN A 133 -2.19 38.44 20.31
C ASN A 133 -1.60 37.61 21.45
N LEU A 134 -0.52 38.11 22.07
CA LEU A 134 0.26 37.41 23.09
C LEU A 134 -0.61 36.81 24.21
N LYS A 135 -1.68 37.51 24.64
CA LYS A 135 -2.59 37.02 25.69
C LYS A 135 -3.35 35.74 25.31
N PHE A 136 -3.52 35.46 24.01
CA PHE A 136 -4.24 34.28 23.51
C PHE A 136 -3.31 33.20 22.97
N GLN A 137 -2.02 33.48 22.75
CA GLN A 137 -1.09 32.50 22.17
C GLN A 137 -1.03 31.19 22.94
N PHE A 138 -1.03 31.24 24.28
CA PHE A 138 -1.02 30.05 25.11
C PHE A 138 -2.27 29.18 24.89
N ILE A 139 -3.45 29.81 24.92
CA ILE A 139 -4.72 29.12 24.69
C ILE A 139 -4.78 28.55 23.27
N THR A 140 -4.34 29.30 22.24
CA THR A 140 -4.28 28.81 20.87
C THR A 140 -3.36 27.59 20.73
N LYS A 141 -2.18 27.60 21.37
CA LYS A 141 -1.27 26.44 21.39
C LYS A 141 -1.94 25.23 22.04
N LEU A 142 -2.63 25.42 23.17
CA LEU A 142 -3.36 24.34 23.84
C LEU A 142 -4.48 23.77 22.98
N VAL A 143 -5.24 24.61 22.29
CA VAL A 143 -6.31 24.15 21.38
C VAL A 143 -5.74 23.35 20.20
N ILE A 144 -4.68 23.85 19.55
CA ILE A 144 -4.01 23.14 18.46
C ILE A 144 -3.48 21.79 18.96
N LEU A 145 -2.82 21.76 20.11
CA LEU A 145 -2.28 20.55 20.72
C LEU A 145 -3.40 19.55 21.07
N PHE A 146 -4.49 20.03 21.67
CA PHE A 146 -5.64 19.20 22.01
C PHE A 146 -6.25 18.56 20.76
N ILE A 147 -6.51 19.33 19.69
CA ILE A 147 -7.07 18.80 18.45
C ILE A 147 -6.10 17.79 17.81
N TYR A 148 -4.80 18.09 17.80
CA TYR A 148 -3.78 17.17 17.29
C TYR A 148 -3.76 15.85 18.05
N ILE A 149 -3.70 15.89 19.38
CA ILE A 149 -3.73 14.70 20.24
C ILE A 149 -5.05 13.93 20.03
N PHE A 150 -6.19 14.62 20.02
CA PHE A 150 -7.50 14.00 19.86
C PHE A 150 -7.63 13.26 18.52
N THR A 151 -7.29 13.93 17.41
CA THR A 151 -7.33 13.32 16.07
C THR A 151 -6.34 12.17 15.93
N THR A 152 -5.14 12.31 16.51
CA THR A 152 -4.13 11.24 16.54
C THR A 152 -4.61 10.05 17.38
N ALA A 153 -5.25 10.30 18.52
CA ALA A 153 -5.78 9.24 19.38
C ALA A 153 -6.89 8.44 18.68
N ILE A 154 -7.76 9.11 17.93
CA ILE A 154 -8.78 8.43 17.09
C ILE A 154 -8.10 7.55 16.04
N PHE A 155 -7.08 8.06 15.34
CA PHE A 155 -6.32 7.27 14.38
C PHE A 155 -5.65 6.06 15.05
N LEU A 156 -4.92 6.26 16.16
CA LEU A 156 -4.22 5.18 16.86
C LEU A 156 -5.19 4.14 17.43
N GLN A 157 -6.35 4.56 17.94
CA GLN A 157 -7.39 3.65 18.38
C GLN A 157 -7.86 2.78 17.20
N ARG A 158 -8.17 3.38 16.05
CA ARG A 158 -8.59 2.61 14.89
C ARG A 158 -7.46 1.72 14.37
N TYR A 159 -6.22 2.20 14.40
CA TYR A 159 -5.05 1.46 13.95
C TYR A 159 -4.77 0.22 14.80
N TYR A 160 -4.65 0.37 16.11
CA TYR A 160 -4.29 -0.74 16.97
C TYR A 160 -5.45 -1.71 17.24
N PHE A 161 -6.70 -1.22 17.29
CA PHE A 161 -7.85 -2.07 17.65
C PHE A 161 -8.65 -2.59 16.46
N GLN A 162 -8.62 -1.91 15.31
CA GLN A 162 -9.36 -2.31 14.10
C GLN A 162 -8.47 -2.52 12.88
N GLY A 163 -7.19 -2.14 12.93
CA GLY A 163 -6.27 -2.22 11.80
C GLY A 163 -6.17 -3.63 11.25
N ASN A 164 -6.01 -4.65 12.11
CA ASN A 164 -5.94 -6.04 11.68
C ASN A 164 -7.18 -6.48 10.88
N GLN A 165 -8.37 -5.95 11.20
CA GLN A 165 -9.62 -6.28 10.51
C GLN A 165 -9.75 -5.53 9.19
N ILE A 166 -9.40 -4.24 9.19
CA ILE A 166 -9.53 -3.35 8.03
C ILE A 166 -8.47 -3.68 6.96
N LEU A 167 -7.26 -4.00 7.40
CA LEU A 167 -6.09 -4.18 6.53
C LEU A 167 -5.88 -5.64 6.10
N ALA A 168 -6.61 -6.59 6.71
CA ALA A 168 -6.35 -8.02 6.59
C ALA A 168 -6.21 -8.48 5.13
N GLN A 169 -7.19 -8.16 4.29
CA GLN A 169 -7.19 -8.59 2.90
C GLN A 169 -6.06 -7.93 2.08
N GLY A 170 -5.85 -6.63 2.26
CA GLY A 170 -4.82 -5.89 1.54
C GLY A 170 -3.41 -6.29 1.91
N MET A 171 -3.19 -6.64 3.18
CA MET A 171 -1.90 -7.10 3.71
C MET A 171 -1.70 -8.61 3.56
N LEU A 172 -2.54 -9.30 2.79
CA LEU A 172 -2.46 -10.73 2.52
C LEU A 172 -2.46 -11.55 3.83
N TYR A 173 -3.40 -11.24 4.71
CA TYR A 173 -3.58 -11.96 5.97
C TYR A 173 -3.72 -13.48 5.74
N GLY A 174 -3.16 -14.26 6.66
CA GLY A 174 -3.24 -15.72 6.66
C GLY A 174 -1.91 -16.38 6.35
N HIS A 175 -0.99 -15.70 5.65
CA HIS A 175 0.33 -16.28 5.32
C HIS A 175 1.13 -16.66 6.56
N GLN A 176 1.10 -15.86 7.63
CA GLN A 176 1.77 -16.19 8.88
C GLN A 176 1.22 -17.49 9.46
N GLN A 177 -0.10 -17.57 9.61
CA GLN A 177 -0.81 -18.70 10.20
C GLN A 177 -0.62 -19.98 9.37
N ALA A 178 -0.61 -19.87 8.04
CA ALA A 178 -0.36 -20.99 7.15
C ALA A 178 1.06 -21.55 7.35
N ASN A 179 2.07 -20.68 7.45
CA ASN A 179 3.44 -21.10 7.66
C ASN A 179 3.70 -21.63 9.08
N GLU A 180 3.02 -21.08 10.10
CA GLU A 180 3.03 -21.65 11.46
C GLU A 180 2.41 -23.06 11.48
N PHE A 181 1.32 -23.27 10.74
CA PHE A 181 0.72 -24.60 10.58
C PHE A 181 1.69 -25.58 9.91
N ILE A 182 2.33 -25.18 8.81
CA ILE A 182 3.28 -26.00 8.05
C ILE A 182 4.44 -26.51 8.91
N LYS A 183 5.00 -25.68 9.79
CA LYS A 183 6.17 -26.04 10.63
C LYS A 183 5.95 -27.29 11.49
N ASN A 184 4.70 -27.56 11.88
CA ASN A 184 4.35 -28.68 12.74
C ASN A 184 4.01 -29.96 11.95
N GLN A 185 4.20 -29.97 10.64
CA GLN A 185 3.80 -31.08 9.76
C GLN A 185 5.04 -31.75 9.15
N GLN A 186 5.11 -33.08 9.24
CA GLN A 186 6.07 -33.91 8.51
C GLN A 186 5.49 -34.25 7.15
N ILE A 187 5.83 -33.45 6.14
CA ILE A 187 5.24 -33.44 4.80
C ILE A 187 6.37 -33.32 3.79
N ASP A 188 6.29 -34.10 2.71
CA ASP A 188 7.33 -34.18 1.69
C ASP A 188 7.24 -33.02 0.69
N HIS A 189 6.01 -32.63 0.32
CA HIS A 189 5.76 -31.59 -0.67
C HIS A 189 4.63 -30.64 -0.25
N ILE A 190 4.81 -29.35 -0.50
CA ILE A 190 3.81 -28.32 -0.19
C ILE A 190 3.49 -27.55 -1.46
N ILE A 191 2.26 -27.68 -1.95
CA ILE A 191 1.74 -26.84 -3.03
C ILE A 191 1.17 -25.57 -2.40
N TYR A 192 1.75 -24.43 -2.75
CA TYR A 192 1.34 -23.12 -2.25
C TYR A 192 0.87 -22.25 -3.42
N SER A 193 -0.40 -21.87 -3.42
CA SER A 193 -1.03 -21.17 -4.54
C SER A 193 -0.39 -19.82 -4.84
N ARG A 194 -0.05 -19.59 -6.11
CA ARG A 194 0.32 -18.26 -6.64
C ARG A 194 -0.84 -17.27 -6.65
N LYS A 195 -2.09 -17.72 -6.50
CA LYS A 195 -3.21 -16.78 -6.32
C LYS A 195 -3.10 -16.05 -4.99
N LEU A 196 -2.34 -16.56 -4.02
CA LEU A 196 -2.00 -15.82 -2.80
C LEU A 196 -0.84 -14.82 -3.01
N SER A 197 -0.73 -14.22 -4.21
CA SER A 197 0.31 -13.27 -4.62
C SER A 197 1.69 -13.93 -4.73
N GLU A 198 2.70 -13.38 -4.05
CA GLU A 198 4.08 -13.85 -4.01
C GLU A 198 4.37 -14.64 -2.71
N PRO A 199 3.79 -15.85 -2.54
CA PRO A 199 3.87 -16.65 -1.31
C PRO A 199 5.31 -17.01 -0.91
N GLN A 200 6.25 -17.06 -1.84
CA GLN A 200 7.65 -17.39 -1.58
C GLN A 200 8.32 -16.41 -0.62
N ALA A 201 7.94 -15.13 -0.65
CA ALA A 201 8.46 -14.14 0.29
C ALA A 201 8.04 -14.47 1.72
N TYR A 202 6.76 -14.84 1.90
CA TYR A 202 6.21 -15.25 3.19
C TYR A 202 6.77 -16.59 3.67
N VAL A 203 6.89 -17.56 2.78
CA VAL A 203 7.49 -18.87 3.08
C VAL A 203 8.92 -18.69 3.55
N ASN A 204 9.74 -17.94 2.81
CA ASN A 204 11.13 -17.66 3.18
C ASN A 204 11.23 -16.97 4.54
N PHE A 205 10.45 -15.90 4.75
CA PHE A 205 10.48 -15.12 5.98
C PHE A 205 10.01 -15.92 7.20
N PHE A 206 8.83 -16.55 7.13
CA PHE A 206 8.26 -17.24 8.30
C PHE A 206 8.94 -18.57 8.60
N ASN A 207 9.40 -19.32 7.59
CA ASN A 207 10.13 -20.57 7.83
C ASN A 207 11.61 -20.36 8.11
N GLN A 208 12.13 -19.12 7.98
CA GLN A 208 13.54 -18.79 8.20
C GLN A 208 14.46 -19.68 7.35
N ILE A 209 14.12 -19.82 6.06
CA ILE A 209 14.89 -20.65 5.12
C ILE A 209 16.30 -20.06 5.00
N ASN A 210 17.32 -20.94 4.99
CA ASN A 210 18.70 -20.50 4.85
C ASN A 210 18.86 -19.65 3.56
N PRO A 211 19.35 -18.40 3.66
CA PRO A 211 19.53 -17.54 2.49
C PRO A 211 20.36 -18.15 1.37
N GLN A 212 21.28 -19.07 1.67
CA GLN A 212 22.08 -19.78 0.67
C GLN A 212 21.19 -20.69 -0.21
N VAL A 213 20.21 -21.38 0.38
CA VAL A 213 19.24 -22.21 -0.34
C VAL A 213 18.38 -21.34 -1.26
N VAL A 214 17.87 -20.22 -0.72
CA VAL A 214 17.08 -19.26 -1.49
C VAL A 214 17.88 -18.73 -2.68
N GLN A 215 19.14 -18.33 -2.46
CA GLN A 215 20.01 -17.83 -3.52
C GLN A 215 20.28 -18.88 -4.60
N SER A 216 20.55 -20.14 -4.21
CA SER A 216 20.81 -21.21 -5.19
C SER A 216 19.58 -21.60 -6.01
N GLU A 217 18.40 -21.63 -5.39
CA GLU A 217 17.19 -22.11 -6.05
C GLU A 217 16.42 -21.01 -6.80
N SER A 218 16.59 -19.75 -6.39
CA SER A 218 15.97 -18.60 -7.05
C SER A 218 16.62 -18.21 -8.38
N VAL A 219 17.74 -18.83 -8.77
CA VAL A 219 18.41 -18.55 -10.06
C VAL A 219 17.45 -18.75 -11.24
N ASN A 220 16.63 -19.82 -11.18
CA ASN A 220 15.67 -20.13 -12.24
C ASN A 220 14.45 -19.22 -12.22
N TRP A 221 14.20 -18.49 -11.13
CA TRP A 221 13.08 -17.55 -11.05
C TRP A 221 13.24 -16.41 -12.06
N LEU A 222 14.49 -15.97 -12.33
CA LEU A 222 14.81 -14.92 -13.32
C LEU A 222 14.27 -15.19 -14.73
N LYS A 223 13.79 -16.41 -15.01
CA LYS A 223 13.02 -16.75 -16.21
C LYS A 223 11.81 -15.84 -16.41
N TYR A 224 11.15 -15.37 -15.34
CA TYR A 224 9.99 -14.48 -15.46
C TYR A 224 10.34 -13.21 -16.27
N GLN A 225 11.53 -12.63 -16.05
CA GLN A 225 12.00 -11.46 -16.79
C GLN A 225 12.28 -11.78 -18.26
N LYS A 226 12.87 -12.96 -18.53
CA LYS A 226 13.16 -13.42 -19.90
C LYS A 226 11.87 -13.66 -20.71
N GLU A 227 10.80 -14.07 -20.03
CA GLU A 227 9.47 -14.25 -20.62
C GLU A 227 8.65 -12.94 -20.71
N GLY A 228 9.23 -11.80 -20.29
CA GLY A 228 8.56 -10.50 -20.33
C GLY A 228 7.44 -10.35 -19.28
N LEU A 229 7.44 -11.19 -18.25
CA LEU A 229 6.50 -11.14 -17.14
C LEU A 229 6.89 -10.02 -16.16
N SER A 230 5.89 -9.42 -15.51
CA SER A 230 6.11 -8.31 -14.57
C SER A 230 6.44 -8.78 -13.16
N PHE A 231 5.93 -9.94 -12.76
CA PHE A 231 6.04 -10.46 -11.40
C PHE A 231 6.35 -11.95 -11.42
N LEU A 232 6.97 -12.46 -10.34
CA LEU A 232 7.36 -13.86 -10.27
C LEU A 232 6.14 -14.79 -10.19
N ASP A 233 5.08 -14.35 -9.51
CA ASP A 233 3.82 -15.07 -9.42
C ASP A 233 3.09 -15.22 -10.75
N GLN A 234 3.56 -14.62 -11.84
CA GLN A 234 3.06 -14.85 -13.20
C GLN A 234 3.75 -16.03 -13.89
N LEU A 235 4.88 -16.49 -13.36
CA LEU A 235 5.55 -17.69 -13.84
C LEU A 235 4.66 -18.90 -13.53
N GLY A 236 4.52 -19.84 -14.47
CA GLY A 236 3.60 -20.98 -14.33
C GLY A 236 3.84 -21.81 -13.05
N GLU A 237 5.09 -22.13 -12.77
CA GLU A 237 5.51 -22.88 -11.59
C GLU A 237 6.96 -22.51 -11.23
N TYR A 238 7.24 -22.47 -9.94
CA TYR A 238 8.60 -22.36 -9.40
C TYR A 238 8.66 -22.96 -7.99
N ASN A 239 9.87 -23.26 -7.51
CA ASN A 239 10.08 -23.99 -6.26
C ASN A 239 11.02 -23.26 -5.31
N LEU A 240 10.86 -23.54 -4.01
CA LEU A 240 11.79 -23.21 -2.94
C LEU A 240 11.78 -24.32 -1.90
N ASP A 241 12.88 -25.02 -1.70
CA ASP A 241 12.99 -26.18 -0.82
C ASP A 241 11.85 -27.18 -1.16
N LYS A 242 11.08 -27.63 -0.17
CA LYS A 242 9.89 -28.49 -0.36
C LYS A 242 8.63 -27.78 -0.87
N PHE A 243 8.69 -26.47 -1.14
CA PHE A 243 7.55 -25.68 -1.58
C PHE A 243 7.49 -25.57 -3.10
N ILE A 244 6.31 -25.85 -3.65
CA ILE A 244 5.98 -25.75 -5.07
C ILE A 244 4.93 -24.65 -5.23
N PHE A 245 5.29 -23.57 -5.93
CA PHE A 245 4.43 -22.41 -6.14
C PHE A 245 3.78 -22.48 -7.51
N ARG A 246 2.49 -22.82 -7.55
CA ARG A 246 1.69 -22.89 -8.77
C ARG A 246 0.21 -22.71 -8.51
N GLU A 247 -0.60 -22.61 -9.56
CA GLU A 247 -2.06 -22.73 -9.39
C GLU A 247 -2.44 -24.14 -8.94
N ILE A 248 -3.47 -24.22 -8.10
CA ILE A 248 -3.97 -25.48 -7.58
C ILE A 248 -4.85 -26.18 -8.62
N ASN A 249 -4.60 -27.46 -8.82
CA ASN A 249 -5.52 -28.39 -9.47
C ASN A 249 -5.96 -29.43 -8.45
N ILE A 250 -7.01 -29.12 -7.69
CA ILE A 250 -7.41 -29.92 -6.52
C ILE A 250 -7.71 -31.39 -6.86
N VAL A 251 -8.17 -31.67 -8.09
CA VAL A 251 -8.48 -33.03 -8.55
C VAL A 251 -7.22 -33.89 -8.63
N SER A 252 -6.14 -33.37 -9.23
CA SER A 252 -4.86 -34.09 -9.31
C SER A 252 -4.06 -33.98 -8.01
N ASP A 253 -4.03 -32.80 -7.41
CA ASP A 253 -3.16 -32.49 -6.30
C ASP A 253 -3.58 -33.24 -5.03
N SER A 254 -4.88 -33.49 -4.84
CA SER A 254 -5.39 -34.29 -3.71
C SER A 254 -4.93 -35.76 -3.73
N GLN A 255 -4.45 -36.25 -4.87
CA GLN A 255 -3.94 -37.62 -5.03
C GLN A 255 -2.45 -37.73 -4.70
N LEU A 256 -1.74 -36.62 -4.49
CA LEU A 256 -0.32 -36.66 -4.14
C LEU A 256 -0.17 -37.26 -2.74
N PRO A 257 0.67 -38.27 -2.53
CA PRO A 257 0.90 -38.81 -1.20
C PRO A 257 1.63 -37.79 -0.32
N ASN A 258 1.25 -37.71 0.95
CA ASN A 258 1.96 -36.94 1.98
C ASN A 258 2.27 -35.48 1.60
N ALA A 259 1.26 -34.75 1.12
CA ALA A 259 1.36 -33.38 0.66
C ALA A 259 0.40 -32.43 1.40
N LEU A 260 0.75 -31.14 1.43
CA LEU A 260 -0.14 -30.06 1.82
C LEU A 260 -0.45 -29.18 0.62
N ILE A 261 -1.72 -28.79 0.49
CA ILE A 261 -2.20 -27.87 -0.54
C ILE A 261 -2.75 -26.63 0.15
N ILE A 262 -2.18 -25.47 -0.15
CA ILE A 262 -2.49 -24.19 0.52
C ILE A 262 -2.92 -23.19 -0.54
N GLY A 263 -4.13 -22.68 -0.44
CA GLY A 263 -4.67 -21.77 -1.44
C GLY A 263 -5.85 -20.95 -0.98
N ARG A 264 -6.42 -20.20 -1.92
CA ARG A 264 -7.63 -19.44 -1.66
C ARG A 264 -8.86 -20.35 -1.61
N PRO A 265 -9.90 -20.03 -0.82
CA PRO A 265 -11.11 -20.85 -0.73
C PRO A 265 -11.73 -21.22 -2.08
N GLU A 266 -11.74 -20.29 -3.04
CA GLU A 266 -12.29 -20.49 -4.39
C GLU A 266 -11.55 -21.55 -5.24
N GLU A 267 -10.34 -21.96 -4.84
CA GLU A 267 -9.55 -22.97 -5.55
C GLU A 267 -9.95 -24.42 -5.18
N PHE A 268 -10.71 -24.61 -4.11
CA PHE A 268 -11.09 -25.92 -3.56
C PHE A 268 -12.53 -26.32 -3.92
N ARG A 269 -12.85 -26.36 -5.22
CA ARG A 269 -14.19 -26.70 -5.76
C ARG A 269 -14.80 -27.93 -5.07
N ASP A 270 -15.80 -27.70 -4.20
CA ASP A 270 -16.51 -28.71 -3.38
C ASP A 270 -15.63 -29.61 -2.50
N THR A 271 -14.35 -29.27 -2.33
CA THR A 271 -13.42 -30.01 -1.48
C THR A 271 -13.37 -29.36 -0.12
N LYS A 272 -13.77 -30.10 0.92
CA LYS A 272 -13.70 -29.61 2.30
C LYS A 272 -12.22 -29.52 2.73
N PRO A 273 -11.73 -28.35 3.17
CA PRO A 273 -10.38 -28.23 3.70
C PRO A 273 -10.26 -28.90 5.08
N ASP A 274 -9.06 -29.34 5.42
CA ASP A 274 -8.75 -29.88 6.75
C ASP A 274 -8.53 -28.77 7.77
N PHE A 275 -8.04 -27.61 7.32
CA PHE A 275 -7.83 -26.44 8.16
C PHE A 275 -8.19 -25.14 7.42
N ILE A 276 -8.82 -24.22 8.15
CA ILE A 276 -9.30 -22.94 7.63
C ILE A 276 -8.70 -21.83 8.46
N ILE A 277 -8.06 -20.88 7.78
CA ILE A 277 -7.59 -19.63 8.39
C ILE A 277 -8.63 -18.56 8.07
N TYR A 278 -9.25 -17.99 9.09
CA TYR A 278 -10.27 -16.95 8.95
C TYR A 278 -9.70 -15.55 9.13
N TYR A 279 -10.25 -14.58 8.40
CA TYR A 279 -9.96 -13.17 8.64
C TYR A 279 -10.36 -12.76 10.09
N PRO A 280 -9.66 -11.79 10.70
CA PRO A 280 -9.99 -11.31 12.04
C PRO A 280 -11.35 -10.58 12.07
N SER A 281 -12.14 -10.76 13.13
CA SER A 281 -13.60 -10.55 13.10
C SER A 281 -14.09 -9.09 13.01
N LYS A 282 -14.83 -8.78 11.93
CA LYS A 282 -16.09 -8.00 11.96
C LYS A 282 -16.90 -8.18 10.67
N SER A 283 -16.28 -8.62 9.58
CA SER A 283 -16.98 -9.30 8.49
C SER A 283 -17.38 -10.70 8.95
N LYS A 284 -18.30 -11.34 8.24
CA LYS A 284 -18.61 -12.76 8.40
C LYS A 284 -17.30 -13.57 8.41
N VAL A 285 -17.36 -14.77 8.99
CA VAL A 285 -16.26 -15.73 9.13
C VAL A 285 -15.81 -16.20 7.74
N ASP A 286 -15.26 -15.28 6.96
CA ASP A 286 -14.81 -15.46 5.61
C ASP A 286 -13.42 -16.08 5.71
N ALA A 287 -13.25 -17.18 5.01
CA ALA A 287 -11.98 -17.85 4.95
C ALA A 287 -10.98 -17.01 4.15
N SER A 288 -9.78 -16.84 4.71
CA SER A 288 -8.66 -16.21 4.03
C SER A 288 -7.84 -17.23 3.24
N ILE A 289 -7.53 -18.36 3.87
CA ILE A 289 -6.71 -19.44 3.29
C ILE A 289 -7.30 -20.78 3.71
N TYR A 290 -7.36 -21.70 2.77
CA TYR A 290 -7.66 -23.11 2.99
C TYR A 290 -6.38 -23.94 2.92
N ILE A 291 -6.29 -24.91 3.82
CA ILE A 291 -5.23 -25.91 3.84
C ILE A 291 -5.90 -27.29 3.75
N TYR A 292 -5.49 -28.07 2.76
CA TYR A 292 -5.90 -29.44 2.55
C TYR A 292 -4.69 -30.36 2.71
N LYS A 293 -4.87 -31.44 3.46
CA LYS A 293 -3.87 -32.48 3.69
C LYS A 293 -4.25 -33.70 2.89
N THR A 294 -3.36 -34.12 2.00
CA THR A 294 -3.60 -35.32 1.21
C THR A 294 -3.49 -36.57 2.08
N LYS A 295 -4.14 -37.64 1.62
CA LYS A 295 -4.06 -38.94 2.32
C LYS A 295 -2.66 -39.53 2.15
N LYS A 296 -2.23 -40.29 3.15
CA LYS A 296 -1.02 -41.10 3.08
C LYS A 296 -1.16 -42.19 2.03
#